data_AF-A0A4Y7UI48-F1
#
_entry.id   AF-A0A4Y7UI48-F1
#
_cell.length_a   1.000
_cell.length_b   1.000
_cell.length_c   1.000
_cell.angle_alpha   90.00
_cell.angle_beta   90.00
_cell.angle_gamma   90.00
#
_symmetry.space_group_name_H-M   'P 1'
#
loop_
_entity.id
_entity.type
_entity.pdbx_description
1 polymer ?
#
loop_
_entity_poly.entity_id
_entity_poly.type
_entity_poly.pdbx_seq_one_letter_code
_entity_poly.pdbx_strand_id
1 'polypeptide(L)'
;MFGIFKRTKIKDEEIKLLQNVLVKLPFPYSHLINQINDGLFRGVLIDASDIPGYVAFTFNSNVLKKYDRENERDFKLCNIKVYDRKTLSYLPYEIYVSSGTINGYSLGGNKKYDIDTNKIDVTGFRKTFFGIVDYQKIENLLSEKEKMILNPSEVYSVFINNREYFHIKDLEDGNFIGIDLKKNIYKIIHNPSSIEMIDETIESILS
;
A
#
# COMPACT_ATOMS: atom_id res chain seq x y z
N MET A 1 29.32 2.51 11.48
CA MET A 1 29.08 3.97 11.38
C MET A 1 27.80 4.31 12.14
N PHE A 2 27.82 5.41 12.87
CA PHE A 2 26.89 5.80 13.93
C PHE A 2 25.43 5.92 13.46
N GLY A 3 24.56 5.09 14.04
CA GLY A 3 23.11 5.23 13.92
C GLY A 3 22.62 6.37 14.82
N ILE A 4 22.64 7.59 14.28
CA ILE A 4 22.00 8.78 14.84
C ILE A 4 20.57 8.43 15.24
N PHE A 5 20.14 8.83 16.44
CA PHE A 5 18.80 8.60 17.00
C PHE A 5 17.70 8.92 15.97
N LYS A 6 17.21 7.91 15.24
CA LYS A 6 16.07 8.06 14.36
C LYS A 6 14.82 8.14 15.22
N ARG A 7 13.97 9.13 14.95
CA ARG A 7 12.70 9.32 15.67
C ARG A 7 11.84 8.06 15.50
N THR A 8 11.38 7.50 16.61
CA THR A 8 10.50 6.33 16.65
C THR A 8 9.13 6.62 17.26
N LYS A 9 8.97 7.72 17.98
CA LYS A 9 7.70 8.11 18.62
C LYS A 9 6.81 8.88 17.64
N ILE A 10 5.54 8.47 17.57
CA ILE A 10 4.47 9.23 16.94
C ILE A 10 4.24 10.52 17.73
N LYS A 11 4.00 11.64 17.05
CA LYS A 11 3.53 12.87 17.71
C LYS A 11 2.01 12.95 17.62
N ASP A 12 1.38 13.52 18.64
CA ASP A 12 -0.08 13.71 18.67
C ASP A 12 -0.60 14.52 17.48
N GLU A 13 0.19 15.50 17.02
CA GLU A 13 -0.14 16.31 15.84
C GLU A 13 -0.21 15.49 14.55
N GLU A 14 0.58 14.42 14.41
CA GLU A 14 0.51 13.53 13.24
C GLU A 14 -0.78 12.73 13.23
N ILE A 15 -1.17 12.20 14.39
CA ILE A 15 -2.45 11.48 14.54
C ILE A 15 -3.62 12.42 14.30
N LYS A 16 -3.57 13.62 14.89
CA LYS A 16 -4.60 14.64 14.72
C LYS A 16 -4.71 15.09 13.26
N LEU A 17 -3.59 15.31 12.58
CA LEU A 17 -3.59 15.66 11.16
C LEU A 17 -4.23 14.54 10.34
N LEU A 18 -3.80 13.30 10.55
CA LEU A 18 -4.32 12.13 9.84
C LEU A 18 -5.84 11.99 10.02
N GLN A 19 -6.33 12.08 11.27
CA GLN A 19 -7.77 12.05 11.56
C GLN A 19 -8.51 13.20 10.87
N ASN A 20 -8.03 14.44 11.01
CA ASN A 20 -8.68 15.62 10.44
C ASN A 20 -8.72 15.58 8.90
N VAL A 21 -7.68 15.04 8.27
CA VAL A 21 -7.64 14.82 6.82
C VAL A 21 -8.71 13.80 6.43
N LEU A 22 -8.71 12.62 7.05
CA LEU A 22 -9.67 11.54 6.73
C LEU A 22 -11.13 11.97 6.90
N VAL A 23 -11.43 12.75 7.94
CA VAL A 23 -12.78 13.29 8.19
C VAL A 23 -13.22 14.28 7.11
N LYS A 24 -12.29 15.01 6.48
CA LYS A 24 -12.59 16.00 5.43
C LYS A 24 -12.73 15.39 4.04
N LEU A 25 -12.32 14.15 3.83
CA LEU A 25 -12.39 13.53 2.51
C LEU A 25 -13.84 13.30 2.06
N PRO A 26 -14.14 13.40 0.75
CA PRO A 26 -15.51 13.30 0.23
C PRO A 26 -16.10 11.87 0.25
N PHE A 27 -15.30 10.84 0.50
CA PHE A 27 -15.74 9.44 0.60
C PHE A 27 -15.64 8.94 2.05
N PRO A 28 -16.45 7.95 2.45
CA PRO A 28 -16.37 7.39 3.80
C PRO A 28 -15.06 6.61 3.99
N TYR A 29 -14.15 7.17 4.78
CA TYR A 29 -12.93 6.50 5.26
C TYR A 29 -13.03 6.13 6.74
N SER A 30 -14.25 5.83 7.21
CA SER A 30 -14.51 5.46 8.60
C SER A 30 -13.70 4.25 9.05
N HIS A 31 -13.46 3.27 8.16
CA HIS A 31 -12.59 2.12 8.46
C HIS A 31 -11.15 2.54 8.79
N LEU A 32 -10.59 3.52 8.07
CA LEU A 32 -9.26 4.08 8.36
C LEU A 32 -9.26 4.87 9.66
N ILE A 33 -10.32 5.66 9.94
CA ILE A 33 -10.46 6.39 11.20
C ILE A 33 -10.53 5.43 12.39
N ASN A 34 -11.23 4.29 12.24
CA ASN A 34 -11.35 3.28 13.29
C ASN A 34 -9.99 2.65 13.65
N GLN A 35 -9.08 2.46 12.68
CA GLN A 35 -7.71 2.01 12.96
C GLN A 35 -6.99 2.95 13.93
N ILE A 36 -7.16 4.25 13.75
CA ILE A 36 -6.57 5.27 14.62
C ILE A 36 -7.18 5.19 16.02
N ASN A 37 -8.51 5.14 16.10
CA ASN A 37 -9.25 5.13 17.36
C ASN A 37 -8.99 3.86 18.18
N ASP A 38 -8.74 2.73 17.53
CA ASP A 38 -8.40 1.46 18.18
C ASP A 38 -6.94 1.38 18.63
N GLY A 39 -6.14 2.43 18.39
CA GLY A 39 -4.73 2.46 18.79
C GLY A 39 -3.84 1.53 17.97
N LEU A 40 -4.09 1.46 16.65
CA LEU A 40 -3.28 0.63 15.75
C LEU A 40 -1.80 1.03 15.76
N PHE A 41 -1.48 2.32 15.76
CA PHE A 41 -0.10 2.78 15.60
C PHE A 41 0.67 2.82 16.93
N ARG A 42 1.86 2.20 16.97
CA ARG A 42 2.78 2.19 18.12
C ARG A 42 3.95 3.16 17.99
N GLY A 43 4.38 3.42 16.77
CA GLY A 43 5.57 4.22 16.48
C GLY A 43 5.66 4.62 15.02
N VAL A 44 6.80 5.19 14.67
CA VAL A 44 7.14 5.55 13.28
C VAL A 44 8.54 5.08 12.90
N LEU A 45 8.78 4.96 11.60
CA LEU A 45 10.12 4.85 11.00
C LEU A 45 10.29 5.95 9.97
N ILE A 46 11.43 6.64 10.03
CA ILE A 46 11.82 7.70 9.08
C ILE A 46 12.89 7.15 8.14
N ASP A 47 12.82 7.57 6.88
CA ASP A 47 13.70 7.12 5.80
C ASP A 47 13.59 5.59 5.57
N ALA A 48 12.38 5.04 5.74
CA ALA A 48 12.06 3.63 5.51
C ALA A 48 11.64 3.32 4.06
N SER A 49 11.61 4.34 3.20
CA SER A 49 11.25 4.27 1.78
C SER A 49 12.00 5.36 1.03
N ASP A 50 12.13 5.18 -0.28
CA ASP A 50 12.59 6.15 -1.26
C ASP A 50 11.59 7.29 -1.53
N ILE A 51 10.35 7.18 -1.02
CA ILE A 51 9.34 8.23 -1.10
C ILE A 51 9.79 9.46 -0.27
N PRO A 52 9.95 10.65 -0.89
CA PRO A 52 10.37 11.84 -0.17
C PRO A 52 9.41 12.24 0.95
N GLY A 53 9.95 12.48 2.14
CA GLY A 53 9.15 12.90 3.30
C GLY A 53 8.24 11.82 3.87
N TYR A 54 8.45 10.55 3.49
CA TYR A 54 7.68 9.42 3.98
C TYR A 54 7.99 9.09 5.45
N VAL A 55 6.93 8.83 6.19
CA VAL A 55 6.94 8.36 7.57
C VAL A 55 6.08 7.10 7.61
N ALA A 56 6.73 5.95 7.86
CA ALA A 56 6.04 4.68 8.03
C ALA A 56 5.51 4.57 9.46
N PHE A 57 4.32 4.00 9.65
CA PHE A 57 3.84 3.62 10.97
C PHE A 57 4.33 2.22 11.36
N THR A 58 4.51 1.99 12.66
CA THR A 58 4.66 0.65 13.23
C THR A 58 3.41 0.28 14.01
N PHE A 59 3.08 -1.01 14.07
CA PHE A 59 1.74 -1.45 14.46
C PHE A 59 1.67 -2.18 15.79
N ASN A 60 0.49 -2.10 16.41
CA ASN A 60 0.04 -3.00 17.44
C ASN A 60 -0.49 -4.28 16.79
N SER A 61 0.28 -5.37 16.87
CA SER A 61 -0.05 -6.65 16.22
C SER A 61 -1.43 -7.20 16.61
N ASN A 62 -1.91 -6.94 17.83
CA ASN A 62 -3.23 -7.39 18.26
C ASN A 62 -4.36 -6.61 17.57
N VAL A 63 -4.16 -5.33 17.28
CA VAL A 63 -5.12 -4.47 16.59
C VAL A 63 -5.02 -4.68 15.07
N LEU A 64 -3.81 -4.85 14.54
CA LEU A 64 -3.56 -5.07 13.11
C LEU A 64 -4.38 -6.23 12.55
N LYS A 65 -4.45 -7.37 13.25
CA LYS A 65 -5.23 -8.55 12.85
C LYS A 65 -6.73 -8.26 12.60
N LYS A 66 -7.29 -7.20 13.17
CA LYS A 66 -8.69 -6.78 12.94
C LYS A 66 -8.89 -6.12 11.57
N TYR A 67 -7.83 -5.49 11.05
CA TYR A 67 -7.87 -4.61 9.88
C TYR A 67 -7.10 -5.13 8.69
N ASP A 68 -6.26 -6.14 8.90
CA ASP A 68 -5.48 -6.76 7.84
C ASP A 68 -6.40 -7.42 6.81
N ARG A 69 -6.20 -7.03 5.55
CA ARG A 69 -6.97 -7.44 4.38
C ARG A 69 -5.98 -7.67 3.25
N GLU A 70 -5.27 -8.79 3.28
CA GLU A 70 -4.22 -9.13 2.30
C GLU A 70 -4.69 -8.93 0.85
N ASN A 71 -5.93 -9.33 0.55
CA ASN A 71 -6.53 -9.22 -0.78
C ASN A 71 -7.03 -7.80 -1.17
N GLU A 72 -6.93 -6.79 -0.29
CA GLU A 72 -7.30 -5.42 -0.64
C GLU A 72 -6.19 -4.73 -1.44
N ARG A 73 -6.58 -4.07 -2.52
CA ARG A 73 -5.67 -3.31 -3.38
C ARG A 73 -4.99 -2.18 -2.62
N ASP A 74 -3.69 -2.07 -2.81
CA ASP A 74 -2.89 -0.97 -2.30
C ASP A 74 -3.25 0.35 -2.98
N PHE A 75 -3.45 1.38 -2.17
CA PHE A 75 -3.79 2.70 -2.67
C PHE A 75 -3.21 3.81 -1.81
N LYS A 76 -3.04 4.96 -2.44
CA LYS A 76 -2.76 6.20 -1.74
C LYS A 76 -3.91 7.19 -1.89
N LEU A 77 -4.12 7.95 -0.83
CA LEU A 77 -4.97 9.15 -0.80
C LEU A 77 -4.04 10.33 -1.08
N CYS A 78 -4.18 10.96 -2.25
CA CYS A 78 -3.25 11.95 -2.76
C CYS A 78 -3.96 13.23 -3.20
N ASN A 79 -3.17 14.21 -3.66
CA ASN A 79 -3.61 15.58 -3.96
C ASN A 79 -4.29 16.29 -2.78
N ILE A 80 -3.90 15.91 -1.56
CA ILE A 80 -4.29 16.60 -0.33
C ILE A 80 -3.19 17.63 -0.05
N LYS A 81 -3.60 18.81 0.43
CA LYS A 81 -2.66 19.85 0.85
C LYS A 81 -2.94 20.27 2.28
N VAL A 82 -1.87 20.47 3.03
CA VAL A 82 -1.92 20.89 4.44
C VAL A 82 -1.14 22.18 4.62
N TYR A 83 -1.68 23.12 5.40
CA TYR A 83 -1.06 24.44 5.55
C TYR A 83 0.09 24.39 6.57
N ASP A 84 1.28 24.79 6.15
CA ASP A 84 2.42 24.98 7.02
C ASP A 84 2.52 26.46 7.43
N ARG A 85 2.35 26.71 8.72
CA ARG A 85 2.40 28.05 9.32
C ARG A 85 3.80 28.66 9.25
N LYS A 86 4.82 27.82 9.12
CA LYS A 86 6.21 28.28 9.06
C LYS A 86 6.58 28.84 7.69
N THR A 87 6.24 28.13 6.62
CA THR A 87 6.46 28.59 5.24
C THR A 87 5.32 29.43 4.69
N LEU A 88 4.21 29.54 5.44
CA LEU A 88 2.97 30.22 5.03
C LEU A 88 2.40 29.66 3.72
N SER A 89 2.63 28.37 3.47
CA SER A 89 2.31 27.73 2.20
C SER A 89 1.63 26.37 2.41
N TYR A 90 0.97 25.88 1.36
CA TYR A 90 0.38 24.55 1.36
C TYR A 90 1.42 23.52 0.91
N LEU A 91 1.59 22.48 1.71
CA LEU A 91 2.47 21.35 1.43
C LEU A 91 1.66 20.15 0.93
N PRO A 92 2.19 19.37 -0.01
CA PRO A 92 1.54 18.13 -0.44
C PRO A 92 1.58 17.11 0.69
N TYR A 93 0.45 16.44 0.91
CA TYR A 93 0.27 15.39 1.89
C TYR A 93 -0.35 14.18 1.21
N GLU A 94 0.22 13.00 1.43
CA GLU A 94 -0.35 11.74 0.93
C GLU A 94 -0.43 10.71 2.07
N ILE A 95 -1.48 9.90 2.07
CA ILE A 95 -1.65 8.78 3.02
C ILE A 95 -1.58 7.49 2.22
N TYR A 96 -0.79 6.53 2.68
CA TYR A 96 -0.59 5.24 2.02
C TYR A 96 -1.32 4.15 2.79
N VAL A 97 -2.06 3.33 2.06
CA VAL A 97 -2.82 2.20 2.58
C VAL A 97 -2.41 0.96 1.80
N SER A 98 -1.99 -0.09 2.52
CA SER A 98 -1.78 -1.42 1.93
C SER A 98 -2.46 -2.47 2.78
N SER A 99 -2.95 -3.52 2.12
CA SER A 99 -3.66 -4.63 2.80
C SER A 99 -4.74 -4.12 3.78
N GLY A 100 -5.52 -3.12 3.34
CA GLY A 100 -6.58 -2.48 4.13
C GLY A 100 -6.10 -1.58 5.29
N THR A 101 -4.79 -1.43 5.50
CA THR A 101 -4.21 -0.76 6.68
C THR A 101 -3.41 0.48 6.31
N ILE A 102 -3.52 1.56 7.10
CA ILE A 102 -2.70 2.76 6.92
C ILE A 102 -1.23 2.44 7.24
N ASN A 103 -0.38 2.45 6.22
CA ASN A 103 1.04 2.13 6.35
C ASN A 103 1.92 3.33 6.68
N GLY A 104 1.47 4.52 6.34
CA GLY A 104 2.23 5.73 6.55
C GLY A 104 1.65 6.91 5.82
N TYR A 105 2.41 7.99 5.84
CA TYR A 105 2.09 9.20 5.10
C TYR A 105 3.37 9.81 4.53
N SER A 106 3.23 10.62 3.49
CA SER A 106 4.30 11.52 3.03
C SER A 106 3.87 12.97 3.21
N LEU A 107 4.83 13.79 3.64
CA LEU A 107 4.66 15.24 3.76
C LEU A 107 5.80 15.91 3.03
N GLY A 108 5.49 16.58 1.92
CA GLY A 108 6.49 17.27 1.12
C GLY A 108 7.04 18.52 1.79
N GLY A 109 8.23 18.93 1.36
CA GLY A 109 8.92 20.13 1.85
C GLY A 109 10.15 19.82 2.70
N ASN A 110 10.57 20.80 3.50
CA ASN A 110 11.79 20.74 4.31
C ASN A 110 11.53 20.18 5.72
N LYS A 111 12.51 19.48 6.31
CA LYS A 111 12.40 18.65 7.54
C LYS A 111 11.93 19.34 8.86
N LYS A 112 11.44 20.60 8.85
CA LYS A 112 10.89 21.29 10.03
C LYS A 112 9.59 22.02 9.67
N TYR A 113 8.46 21.41 10.00
CA TYR A 113 7.10 21.90 9.74
C TYR A 113 6.41 22.42 11.00
N ASP A 114 5.47 23.35 10.83
CA ASP A 114 4.45 23.73 11.80
C ASP A 114 3.08 23.64 11.12
N ILE A 115 2.49 22.44 11.15
CA ILE A 115 1.29 22.14 10.37
C ILE A 115 0.05 22.60 11.12
N ASP A 116 -0.76 23.44 10.46
CA ASP A 116 -2.11 23.70 10.91
C ASP A 116 -3.02 22.51 10.57
N THR A 117 -3.19 21.63 11.56
CA THR A 117 -4.01 20.41 11.42
C THR A 117 -5.48 20.64 11.04
N ASN A 118 -5.97 21.89 11.05
CA ASN A 118 -7.34 22.21 10.65
C ASN A 118 -7.41 22.87 9.25
N LYS A 119 -6.33 23.48 8.76
CA LYS A 119 -6.27 24.07 7.41
C LYS A 119 -5.77 23.03 6.40
N ILE A 120 -6.74 22.30 5.89
CA ILE A 120 -6.56 21.19 4.95
C ILE A 120 -7.40 21.50 3.71
N ASP A 121 -6.77 21.43 2.55
CA ASP A 121 -7.39 21.52 1.24
C ASP A 121 -7.45 20.12 0.61
N VAL A 122 -8.67 19.67 0.36
CA VAL A 122 -9.00 18.37 -0.26
C VAL A 122 -9.69 18.55 -1.61
N THR A 123 -9.75 19.76 -2.17
CA THR A 123 -10.46 20.04 -3.43
C THR A 123 -9.95 19.21 -4.60
N GLY A 124 -8.64 18.92 -4.61
CA GLY A 124 -7.99 18.11 -5.64
C GLY A 124 -7.91 16.62 -5.32
N PHE A 125 -8.47 16.17 -4.18
CA PHE A 125 -8.31 14.83 -3.63
C PHE A 125 -8.55 13.72 -4.66
N ARG A 126 -7.69 12.69 -4.64
CA ARG A 126 -7.84 11.47 -5.42
C ARG A 126 -7.42 10.23 -4.62
N LYS A 127 -8.09 9.12 -4.89
CA LYS A 127 -7.62 7.77 -4.55
C LYS A 127 -6.90 7.20 -5.77
N THR A 128 -5.64 6.83 -5.61
CA THR A 128 -4.81 6.25 -6.69
C THR A 128 -4.27 4.91 -6.24
N PHE A 129 -4.44 3.86 -7.05
CA PHE A 129 -3.84 2.56 -6.80
C PHE A 129 -2.37 2.55 -7.21
N PHE A 130 -1.53 1.85 -6.44
CA PHE A 130 -0.10 1.69 -6.75
C PHE A 130 0.29 0.21 -6.69
N GLY A 131 1.47 -0.13 -7.20
CA GLY A 131 1.91 -1.52 -7.30
C GLY A 131 1.21 -2.33 -8.40
N ILE A 132 0.47 -1.68 -9.32
CA ILE A 132 -0.32 -2.36 -10.34
C ILE A 132 0.33 -2.41 -11.73
N VAL A 133 1.59 -1.98 -11.87
CA VAL A 133 2.25 -1.88 -13.19
C VAL A 133 2.35 -3.25 -13.86
N ASP A 134 2.71 -4.29 -13.09
CA ASP A 134 2.80 -5.64 -13.61
C ASP A 134 1.40 -6.25 -13.87
N TYR A 135 0.41 -5.94 -13.03
CA TYR A 135 -1.00 -6.27 -13.32
C TYR A 135 -1.47 -5.69 -14.67
N GLN A 136 -1.17 -4.43 -14.95
CA GLN A 136 -1.58 -3.76 -16.19
C GLN A 136 -1.03 -4.44 -17.45
N LYS A 137 0.10 -5.16 -17.35
CA LYS A 137 0.64 -5.95 -18.47
C LYS A 137 -0.23 -7.18 -18.80
N ILE A 138 -0.91 -7.75 -17.81
CA ILE A 138 -1.75 -8.95 -17.97
C ILE A 138 -3.26 -8.66 -17.98
N GLU A 139 -3.69 -7.44 -17.62
CA GLU A 139 -5.09 -7.07 -17.44
C GLU A 139 -5.97 -7.41 -18.65
N ASN A 140 -5.47 -7.21 -19.87
CA ASN A 140 -6.19 -7.50 -21.11
C ASN A 140 -6.37 -9.01 -21.40
N LEU A 141 -5.65 -9.88 -20.69
CA LEU A 141 -5.78 -11.34 -20.78
C LEU A 141 -6.89 -11.88 -19.87
N LEU A 142 -7.29 -11.08 -18.87
CA LEU A 142 -8.21 -11.49 -17.82
C LEU A 142 -9.67 -11.28 -18.24
N SER A 143 -10.52 -12.23 -17.89
CA SER A 143 -11.97 -12.08 -17.94
C SER A 143 -12.43 -11.06 -16.90
N GLU A 144 -13.63 -10.49 -17.06
CA GLU A 144 -14.18 -9.57 -16.05
C GLU A 144 -14.30 -10.24 -14.67
N LYS A 145 -14.60 -11.54 -14.62
CA LYS A 145 -14.65 -12.30 -13.37
C LYS A 145 -13.26 -12.46 -12.74
N GLU A 146 -12.24 -12.77 -13.54
CA GLU A 146 -10.86 -12.85 -13.08
C GLU A 146 -10.35 -11.50 -12.56
N LYS A 147 -10.70 -10.38 -13.21
CA LYS A 147 -10.37 -9.02 -12.73
C LYS A 147 -11.01 -8.66 -11.39
N MET A 148 -12.15 -9.28 -11.07
CA MET A 148 -12.85 -9.08 -9.79
C MET A 148 -12.22 -9.86 -8.64
N ILE A 149 -11.66 -11.04 -8.90
CA ILE A 149 -11.10 -11.93 -7.85
C ILE A 149 -9.59 -11.77 -7.68
N LEU A 150 -8.85 -11.44 -8.74
CA LEU A 150 -7.41 -11.22 -8.67
C LEU A 150 -7.13 -9.86 -8.05
N ASN A 151 -6.25 -9.80 -7.05
CA ASN A 151 -5.75 -8.56 -6.46
C ASN A 151 -4.60 -7.99 -7.31
N PRO A 152 -4.77 -6.86 -8.03
CA PRO A 152 -3.69 -6.24 -8.79
C PRO A 152 -2.41 -5.96 -8.03
N SER A 153 -2.49 -5.72 -6.72
CA SER A 153 -1.34 -5.37 -5.90
C SER A 153 -0.46 -6.58 -5.53
N GLU A 154 -1.00 -7.80 -5.68
CA GLU A 154 -0.25 -9.04 -5.50
C GLU A 154 0.40 -9.52 -6.80
N VAL A 155 0.15 -8.83 -7.92
CA VAL A 155 0.74 -9.20 -9.20
C VAL A 155 2.07 -8.48 -9.40
N TYR A 156 3.14 -9.27 -9.41
CA TYR A 156 4.49 -8.81 -9.72
C TYR A 156 5.20 -9.78 -10.68
N SER A 157 6.12 -9.23 -11.46
CA SER A 157 6.91 -9.99 -12.42
C SER A 157 8.06 -10.73 -11.75
N VAL A 158 8.24 -11.99 -12.14
CA VAL A 158 9.35 -12.86 -11.74
C VAL A 158 10.00 -13.40 -13.00
N PHE A 159 11.31 -13.19 -13.14
CA PHE A 159 12.09 -13.71 -14.26
C PHE A 159 12.78 -15.01 -13.86
N ILE A 160 12.40 -16.13 -14.49
CA ILE A 160 13.02 -17.44 -14.28
C ILE A 160 13.45 -17.99 -15.63
N ASN A 161 14.73 -18.37 -15.77
CA ASN A 161 15.31 -18.87 -17.01
C ASN A 161 15.02 -17.94 -18.22
N ASN A 162 15.15 -16.63 -18.00
CA ASN A 162 14.94 -15.59 -19.01
C ASN A 162 13.49 -15.52 -19.57
N ARG A 163 12.52 -16.06 -18.82
CA ARG A 163 11.08 -15.96 -19.09
C ARG A 163 10.39 -15.23 -17.95
N GLU A 164 9.53 -14.28 -18.29
CA GLU A 164 8.72 -13.50 -17.33
C GLU A 164 7.46 -14.29 -16.98
N TYR A 165 7.19 -14.38 -15.68
CA TYR A 165 5.96 -14.90 -15.09
C TYR A 165 5.37 -13.84 -14.18
N PHE A 166 4.05 -13.70 -14.18
CA PHE A 166 3.32 -12.80 -13.31
C PHE A 166 2.75 -13.59 -12.15
N HIS A 167 3.21 -13.33 -10.94
CA HIS A 167 2.66 -13.91 -9.72
C HIS A 167 1.16 -13.61 -9.62
N ILE A 168 0.35 -14.60 -9.30
CA ILE A 168 -1.10 -14.42 -9.07
C ILE A 168 -1.60 -15.06 -7.77
N LYS A 169 -0.82 -15.94 -7.13
CA LYS A 169 -1.16 -16.56 -5.84
C LYS A 169 0.09 -17.09 -5.15
N ASP A 170 0.28 -16.72 -3.88
CA ASP A 170 1.33 -17.28 -3.05
C ASP A 170 0.95 -18.70 -2.58
N LEU A 171 1.93 -19.62 -2.57
CA LEU A 171 1.79 -20.99 -2.08
C LEU A 171 2.71 -21.27 -0.88
N GLU A 172 3.27 -20.24 -0.27
CA GLU A 172 4.24 -20.31 0.83
C GLU A 172 5.60 -20.90 0.41
N ASP A 173 6.63 -20.70 1.25
CA ASP A 173 8.01 -21.17 1.03
C ASP A 173 8.63 -20.71 -0.31
N GLY A 174 8.18 -19.56 -0.82
CA GLY A 174 8.60 -19.00 -2.10
C GLY A 174 8.01 -19.73 -3.32
N ASN A 175 7.10 -20.67 -3.10
CA ASN A 175 6.33 -21.30 -4.17
C ASN A 175 5.15 -20.40 -4.53
N PHE A 176 4.73 -20.42 -5.79
CA PHE A 176 3.61 -19.59 -6.22
C PHE A 176 2.94 -20.14 -7.49
N ILE A 177 1.74 -19.63 -7.76
CA ILE A 177 1.12 -19.73 -9.06
C ILE A 177 1.44 -18.46 -9.84
N GLY A 178 1.92 -18.62 -11.08
CA GLY A 178 2.14 -17.52 -12.00
C GLY A 178 1.53 -17.75 -13.37
N ILE A 179 1.36 -16.69 -14.15
CA ILE A 179 0.92 -16.76 -15.54
C ILE A 179 1.90 -16.09 -16.48
N ASP A 180 1.89 -16.45 -17.76
CA ASP A 180 2.63 -15.73 -18.80
C ASP A 180 1.73 -14.80 -19.63
N LEU A 181 2.32 -14.05 -20.56
CA LEU A 181 1.59 -13.15 -21.47
C LEU A 181 0.67 -13.87 -22.47
N LYS A 182 0.68 -15.21 -22.51
CA LYS A 182 -0.24 -16.04 -23.30
C LYS A 182 -1.33 -16.65 -22.43
N LYS A 183 -1.42 -16.26 -21.15
CA LYS A 183 -2.37 -16.78 -20.15
C LYS A 183 -2.17 -18.26 -19.84
N ASN A 184 -0.99 -18.83 -20.12
CA ASN A 184 -0.67 -20.16 -19.60
C ASN A 184 -0.40 -20.04 -18.10
N ILE A 185 -0.90 -20.99 -17.31
CA ILE A 185 -0.78 -20.98 -15.85
C ILE A 185 0.28 -21.99 -15.42
N TYR A 186 1.10 -21.60 -14.46
CA TYR A 186 2.23 -22.38 -13.98
C TYR A 186 2.22 -22.45 -12.46
N LYS A 187 2.48 -23.64 -11.94
CA LYS A 187 2.95 -23.82 -10.56
C LYS A 187 4.48 -23.73 -10.55
N ILE A 188 4.99 -22.80 -9.77
CA ILE A 188 6.43 -22.52 -9.67
C ILE A 188 6.86 -22.89 -8.25
N ILE A 189 7.71 -23.90 -8.14
CA ILE A 189 8.30 -24.34 -6.88
C ILE A 189 9.70 -23.75 -6.78
N HIS A 190 10.04 -23.18 -5.64
CA HIS A 190 11.36 -22.57 -5.42
C HIS A 190 12.42 -23.64 -5.10
N ASN A 191 12.09 -24.62 -4.25
CA ASN A 191 13.05 -25.62 -3.76
C ASN A 191 12.45 -27.05 -3.67
N PRO A 192 12.92 -28.02 -4.47
CA PRO A 192 13.81 -27.84 -5.64
C PRO A 192 13.09 -27.04 -6.73
N SER A 193 13.84 -26.24 -7.49
CA SER A 193 13.22 -25.36 -8.49
C SER A 193 12.51 -26.17 -9.58
N SER A 194 11.20 -25.99 -9.73
CA SER A 194 10.41 -26.58 -10.81
C SER A 194 9.37 -25.59 -11.35
N ILE A 195 9.04 -25.73 -12.62
CA ILE A 195 8.00 -24.96 -13.29
C ILE A 195 7.13 -25.94 -14.06
N GLU A 196 5.89 -26.08 -13.64
CA GLU A 196 4.93 -27.01 -14.24
C GLU A 196 3.73 -26.22 -14.75
N MET A 197 3.40 -26.39 -16.03
CA MET A 197 2.16 -25.85 -16.56
C MET A 197 1.00 -26.67 -15.99
N ILE A 198 -0.04 -26.00 -15.50
CA ILE A 198 -1.22 -26.65 -14.95
C ILE A 198 -2.45 -26.32 -15.80
N ASP A 199 -3.34 -27.31 -15.94
CA ASP A 199 -4.61 -27.19 -16.66
C ASP A 199 -5.73 -26.84 -15.68
N GLU A 200 -5.62 -25.65 -15.08
CA GLU A 200 -6.59 -25.08 -14.16
C GLU A 200 -6.98 -23.68 -14.63
N THR A 201 -8.09 -23.14 -14.13
CA THR A 201 -8.47 -21.74 -14.41
C THR A 201 -8.04 -20.84 -13.26
N ILE A 202 -7.75 -19.57 -13.55
CA ILE A 202 -7.48 -18.55 -12.52
C ILE A 202 -8.64 -18.51 -11.50
N GLU A 203 -9.87 -18.66 -11.98
CA GLU A 203 -11.07 -18.72 -11.15
C GLU A 203 -11.02 -19.88 -10.16
N SER A 204 -10.66 -21.08 -10.60
CA SER A 204 -10.52 -22.25 -9.72
C SER A 204 -9.40 -22.07 -8.68
N ILE A 205 -8.33 -21.39 -9.05
CA ILE A 205 -7.15 -21.22 -8.20
C ILE A 205 -7.39 -20.17 -7.10
N LEU A 206 -8.16 -19.11 -7.39
CA LEU A 206 -8.38 -17.97 -6.50
C LEU A 206 -9.71 -18.00 -5.73
N SER A 207 -10.61 -18.95 -6.06
CA SER A 207 -11.86 -19.18 -5.30
C SER A 207 -11.60 -20.02 -4.05
#